data_AF-A0A0F9CGD2-F1
#
_entry.id   AF-A0A0F9CGD2-F1
#
_cell.length_a   1.000
_cell.length_b   1.000
_cell.length_c   1.000
_cell.angle_alpha   90.00
_cell.angle_beta   90.00
_cell.angle_gamma   90.00
#
_symmetry.space_group_name_H-M   'P 1'
#
loop_
_entity.id
_entity.type
_entity.pdbx_description
1 polymer ?
#
loop_
_entity_poly.entity_id
_entity_poly.type
_entity_poly.pdbx_seq_one_letter_code
_entity_poly.pdbx_strand_id
1 'polypeptide(L)'
;IITVILLTSGIGVAYAADTEHVGTLEVGSPTNIASGDYSAAFGYSTEASAEKAVAFGDGTTASGSHSAAFGGYTTASGHRSVSFGTLTTASGSHSAAFGYSTTAQPYSSFVIGKHNEISGTKTSWITTEPLFVIGNGADASNLNNAVTVLKNGNVGIGVSAPSEKLHISDQDVNGYTGFRLENPGQSNMELRTYGDSSSAWRGASIISSWNTDVDLGLVADSLGKVNAGTSDHVIWLDASSGNVGIGTTNPHESLEIFSRSNPVLSLHDSSTATFKLGIDESAKVFKLAAMDGGYGGHIGSFANNDDNVLSMDINGNVGIGTTSPSEKLEVAGIIYSTTGGFKFPDGTTQITASIDTIFDQTDIEAFGFVTGSHTIDTDTVLWTENGNDLSYTTGNVGIGTTTPSEKLNVNGNIKLTGNILSDGDICIGKCS
;
A
#
# COMPACT_ATOMS: atom_id res chain seq x y z
N ILE A 1 -81.94 -18.90 24.80
CA ILE A 1 -82.30 -20.13 24.04
C ILE A 1 -80.99 -20.74 23.58
N ILE A 2 -80.51 -21.79 24.25
CA ILE A 2 -79.34 -22.55 23.81
C ILE A 2 -79.86 -23.53 22.75
N THR A 3 -79.61 -23.26 21.48
CA THR A 3 -79.90 -24.23 20.42
C THR A 3 -78.71 -25.17 20.32
N VAL A 4 -78.72 -26.26 21.09
CA VAL A 4 -77.77 -27.36 20.91
C VAL A 4 -78.26 -28.18 19.71
N ILE A 5 -77.57 -28.09 18.58
CA ILE A 5 -77.79 -29.04 17.48
C ILE A 5 -76.84 -30.22 17.73
N LEU A 6 -77.37 -31.25 18.39
CA LEU A 6 -76.71 -32.55 18.47
C LEU A 6 -76.88 -33.24 17.11
N LEU A 7 -75.86 -33.19 16.26
CA LEU A 7 -75.75 -34.12 15.14
C LEU A 7 -75.26 -35.46 15.70
N THR A 8 -75.99 -36.53 15.40
CA THR A 8 -75.78 -37.91 15.87
C THR A 8 -74.47 -38.56 15.43
N SER A 9 -73.53 -37.78 14.89
CA SER A 9 -72.18 -38.17 14.51
C SER A 9 -71.16 -37.05 14.81
N GLY A 10 -70.65 -37.01 16.04
CA GLY A 10 -69.33 -36.47 16.38
C GLY A 10 -69.07 -34.96 16.35
N ILE A 11 -69.99 -34.12 15.86
CA ILE A 11 -69.83 -32.66 15.86
C ILE A 11 -70.92 -32.04 16.74
N GLY A 12 -70.54 -31.62 17.95
CA GLY A 12 -71.37 -30.73 18.77
C GLY A 12 -71.14 -29.30 18.32
N VAL A 13 -72.21 -28.60 17.92
CA VAL A 13 -72.21 -27.14 17.77
C VAL A 13 -72.99 -26.59 18.94
N ALA A 14 -72.30 -25.92 19.86
CA ALA A 14 -72.90 -25.22 20.98
C ALA A 14 -72.77 -23.72 20.74
N TYR A 15 -73.91 -23.07 20.50
CA TYR A 15 -74.01 -21.61 20.62
C TYR A 15 -74.45 -21.29 22.04
N ALA A 16 -73.50 -20.93 22.89
CA ALA A 16 -73.77 -20.54 24.28
C ALA A 16 -73.82 -19.01 24.36
N ALA A 17 -75.02 -18.44 24.25
CA ALA A 17 -75.28 -17.18 24.93
C ALA A 17 -75.55 -17.53 26.41
N ASP A 18 -74.49 -17.82 27.17
CA ASP A 18 -74.61 -17.88 28.64
C ASP A 18 -74.80 -16.45 29.17
N THR A 19 -75.47 -16.33 30.31
CA THR A 19 -75.79 -15.08 31.00
C THR A 19 -74.58 -14.21 31.35
N GLU A 20 -73.36 -14.75 31.29
CA GLU A 20 -72.12 -14.04 31.62
C GLU A 20 -71.37 -13.47 30.41
N HIS A 21 -71.52 -14.03 29.20
CA HIS A 21 -70.75 -13.64 28.02
C HIS A 21 -71.58 -13.66 26.73
N VAL A 22 -71.40 -12.65 25.87
CA VAL A 22 -72.23 -12.46 24.66
C VAL A 22 -71.55 -13.04 23.43
N GLY A 23 -72.27 -13.87 22.66
CA GLY A 23 -71.88 -14.23 21.29
C GLY A 23 -70.74 -15.24 21.19
N THR A 24 -70.62 -16.16 22.13
CA THR A 24 -69.58 -17.21 22.10
C THR A 24 -70.00 -18.40 21.21
N LEU A 25 -69.00 -19.10 20.67
CA LEU A 25 -69.21 -20.27 19.81
C LEU A 25 -68.23 -21.38 20.16
N GLU A 26 -68.76 -22.55 20.50
CA GLU A 26 -67.98 -23.76 20.75
C GLU A 26 -68.36 -24.86 19.75
N VAL A 27 -67.38 -25.43 19.08
CA VAL A 27 -67.59 -26.52 18.11
C VAL A 27 -66.57 -27.63 18.32
N GLY A 28 -67.03 -28.87 18.45
CA GLY A 28 -66.17 -30.04 18.61
C GLY A 28 -66.28 -30.69 20.00
N SER A 29 -65.14 -30.86 20.67
CA SER A 29 -65.04 -31.55 21.97
C SER A 29 -65.74 -30.78 23.10
N PRO A 30 -66.36 -31.46 24.09
CA PRO A 30 -66.91 -30.82 25.29
C PRO A 30 -65.85 -30.20 26.20
N THR A 31 -64.56 -30.39 25.92
CA THR A 31 -63.44 -29.77 26.65
C THR A 31 -63.03 -28.41 26.10
N ASN A 32 -63.68 -27.93 25.03
CA ASN A 32 -63.45 -26.59 24.52
C ASN A 32 -64.07 -25.55 25.47
N ILE A 33 -63.46 -24.38 25.55
CA ILE A 33 -63.90 -23.27 26.42
C ILE A 33 -63.87 -21.98 25.61
N ALA A 34 -65.04 -21.39 25.33
CA ALA A 34 -65.17 -20.03 24.80
C ALA A 34 -65.80 -19.14 25.86
N SER A 35 -64.95 -18.52 26.70
CA SER A 35 -65.37 -17.72 27.86
C SER A 35 -65.14 -16.23 27.72
N GLY A 36 -64.60 -15.75 26.58
CA GLY A 36 -64.53 -14.32 26.28
C GLY A 36 -65.75 -13.83 25.50
N ASP A 37 -66.15 -12.57 25.67
CA ASP A 37 -67.19 -11.96 24.83
C ASP A 37 -66.82 -12.06 23.34
N TYR A 38 -67.74 -12.52 22.50
CA TYR A 38 -67.54 -12.77 21.06
C TYR A 38 -66.40 -13.74 20.72
N SER A 39 -66.02 -14.61 21.66
CA SER A 39 -64.96 -15.60 21.44
C SER A 39 -65.46 -16.84 20.69
N ALA A 40 -64.54 -17.58 20.09
CA ALA A 40 -64.89 -18.84 19.45
C ALA A 40 -63.80 -19.91 19.64
N ALA A 41 -64.21 -21.12 20.01
CA ALA A 41 -63.35 -22.26 20.29
C ALA A 41 -63.78 -23.48 19.43
N PHE A 42 -62.88 -23.97 18.58
CA PHE A 42 -63.15 -25.05 17.63
C PHE A 42 -62.12 -26.17 17.77
N GLY A 43 -62.57 -27.43 17.83
CA GLY A 43 -61.69 -28.61 17.80
C GLY A 43 -61.68 -29.40 19.10
N TYR A 44 -60.50 -29.70 19.64
CA TYR A 44 -60.33 -30.50 20.87
C TYR A 44 -59.48 -29.75 21.90
N SER A 45 -60.00 -29.59 23.12
CA SER A 45 -59.29 -28.94 24.23
C SER A 45 -58.80 -27.52 23.92
N THR A 46 -59.57 -26.75 23.15
CA THR A 46 -59.23 -25.36 22.80
C THR A 46 -59.82 -24.35 23.78
N GLU A 47 -59.10 -23.28 24.10
CA GLU A 47 -59.56 -22.23 25.02
C GLU A 47 -59.48 -20.85 24.35
N ALA A 48 -60.62 -20.17 24.19
CA ALA A 48 -60.73 -18.77 23.79
C ALA A 48 -61.30 -17.95 24.96
N SER A 49 -60.43 -17.47 25.85
CA SER A 49 -60.83 -16.88 27.14
C SER A 49 -60.85 -15.35 27.21
N ALA A 50 -60.53 -14.67 26.11
CA ALA A 50 -60.55 -13.21 26.03
C ALA A 50 -61.54 -12.66 24.98
N GLU A 51 -61.90 -11.38 25.11
CA GLU A 51 -62.81 -10.71 24.17
C GLU A 51 -62.34 -10.88 22.71
N LYS A 52 -63.22 -11.36 21.83
CA LYS A 52 -62.99 -11.62 20.40
C LYS A 52 -61.82 -12.57 20.13
N ALA A 53 -61.46 -13.41 21.09
CA ALA A 53 -60.43 -14.41 20.90
C ALA A 53 -60.94 -15.57 20.04
N VAL A 54 -60.09 -16.13 19.18
CA VAL A 54 -60.43 -17.31 18.37
C VAL A 54 -59.39 -18.39 18.61
N ALA A 55 -59.81 -19.56 19.09
CA ALA A 55 -58.98 -20.74 19.26
C ALA A 55 -59.49 -21.86 18.35
N PHE A 56 -58.61 -22.46 17.54
CA PHE A 56 -58.97 -23.49 16.57
C PHE A 56 -57.90 -24.58 16.48
N GLY A 57 -58.29 -25.83 16.69
CA GLY A 57 -57.47 -27.02 16.50
C GLY A 57 -57.39 -27.92 17.73
N ASP A 58 -56.20 -28.35 18.11
CA ASP A 58 -55.96 -29.29 19.22
C ASP A 58 -55.12 -28.61 20.30
N GLY A 59 -55.64 -28.44 21.51
CA GLY A 59 -54.90 -27.87 22.64
C GLY A 59 -54.47 -26.42 22.47
N THR A 60 -55.19 -25.61 21.67
CA THR A 60 -54.82 -24.21 21.40
C THR A 60 -55.44 -23.24 22.40
N THR A 61 -54.71 -22.21 22.81
CA THR A 61 -55.19 -21.17 23.74
C THR A 61 -55.08 -19.77 23.13
N ALA A 62 -56.20 -19.05 23.05
CA ALA A 62 -56.28 -17.65 22.69
C ALA A 62 -56.78 -16.84 23.91
N SER A 63 -55.83 -16.28 24.67
CA SER A 63 -56.08 -15.58 25.94
C SER A 63 -55.79 -14.08 25.90
N GLY A 64 -55.31 -13.57 24.76
CA GLY A 64 -55.23 -12.13 24.51
C GLY A 64 -56.53 -11.57 23.92
N SER A 65 -56.93 -10.35 24.31
CA SER A 65 -58.07 -9.68 23.64
C SER A 65 -57.76 -9.47 22.15
N HIS A 66 -58.72 -9.80 21.28
CA HIS A 66 -58.61 -9.83 19.82
C HIS A 66 -57.50 -10.77 19.30
N SER A 67 -57.10 -11.79 20.07
CA SER A 67 -56.07 -12.75 19.67
C SER A 67 -56.65 -13.91 18.85
N ALA A 68 -55.79 -14.62 18.13
CA ALA A 68 -56.20 -15.82 17.41
C ALA A 68 -55.11 -16.91 17.47
N ALA A 69 -55.49 -18.14 17.83
CA ALA A 69 -54.62 -19.30 17.92
C ALA A 69 -55.15 -20.43 17.03
N PHE A 70 -54.32 -20.94 16.11
CA PHE A 70 -54.68 -21.96 15.14
C PHE A 70 -53.64 -23.07 15.06
N GLY A 71 -54.09 -24.34 15.11
CA GLY A 71 -53.26 -25.52 14.88
C GLY A 71 -53.17 -26.45 16.09
N GLY A 72 -51.98 -26.85 16.51
CA GLY A 72 -51.77 -27.82 17.60
C GLY A 72 -50.92 -27.25 18.73
N TYR A 73 -51.43 -27.20 19.96
CA TYR A 73 -50.71 -26.72 21.14
C TYR A 73 -50.15 -25.29 20.99
N THR A 74 -50.87 -24.42 20.28
CA THR A 74 -50.45 -23.02 20.05
C THR A 74 -51.05 -22.07 21.07
N THR A 75 -50.35 -21.00 21.44
CA THR A 75 -50.82 -20.00 22.40
C THR A 75 -50.74 -18.58 21.83
N ALA A 76 -51.87 -17.87 21.76
CA ALA A 76 -51.94 -16.44 21.46
C ALA A 76 -52.37 -15.67 22.72
N SER A 77 -51.40 -15.19 23.51
CA SER A 77 -51.63 -14.53 24.81
C SER A 77 -51.42 -13.02 24.78
N GLY A 78 -50.81 -12.50 23.72
CA GLY A 78 -50.69 -11.05 23.52
C GLY A 78 -52.01 -10.43 23.03
N HIS A 79 -52.29 -9.20 23.43
CA HIS A 79 -53.39 -8.42 22.85
C HIS A 79 -53.18 -8.26 21.33
N ARG A 80 -54.20 -8.57 20.52
CA ARG A 80 -54.13 -8.61 19.03
C ARG A 80 -53.01 -9.51 18.48
N SER A 81 -52.66 -10.58 19.20
CA SER A 81 -51.63 -11.52 18.76
C SER A 81 -52.20 -12.66 17.91
N VAL A 82 -51.37 -13.24 17.05
CA VAL A 82 -51.75 -14.39 16.21
C VAL A 82 -50.73 -15.51 16.37
N SER A 83 -51.18 -16.72 16.71
CA SER A 83 -50.34 -17.92 16.75
C SER A 83 -50.86 -18.96 15.76
N PHE A 84 -50.01 -19.48 14.89
CA PHE A 84 -50.40 -20.42 13.84
C PHE A 84 -49.35 -21.53 13.66
N GLY A 85 -49.77 -22.79 13.76
CA GLY A 85 -48.91 -23.94 13.48
C GLY A 85 -48.92 -24.98 14.60
N THR A 86 -47.75 -25.40 15.07
CA THR A 86 -47.67 -26.38 16.16
C THR A 86 -46.68 -25.92 17.22
N LEU A 87 -47.08 -25.94 18.50
CA LEU A 87 -46.26 -25.49 19.64
C LEU A 87 -45.79 -24.03 19.54
N THR A 88 -46.51 -23.18 18.79
CA THR A 88 -46.15 -21.77 18.63
C THR A 88 -46.72 -20.90 19.75
N THR A 89 -46.04 -19.80 20.10
CA THR A 89 -46.49 -18.85 21.13
C THR A 89 -46.36 -17.41 20.66
N ALA A 90 -47.47 -16.68 20.54
CA ALA A 90 -47.47 -15.23 20.32
C ALA A 90 -47.86 -14.53 21.64
N SER A 91 -46.89 -13.95 22.34
CA SER A 91 -47.08 -13.36 23.68
C SER A 91 -46.87 -11.85 23.73
N GLY A 92 -46.28 -11.26 22.69
CA GLY A 92 -46.21 -9.81 22.54
C GLY A 92 -47.55 -9.21 22.08
N SER A 93 -47.85 -8.00 22.51
CA SER A 93 -48.97 -7.23 21.95
C SER A 93 -48.69 -6.94 20.47
N HIS A 94 -49.70 -7.18 19.61
CA HIS A 94 -49.62 -7.13 18.14
C HIS A 94 -48.59 -8.08 17.51
N SER A 95 -48.17 -9.14 18.22
CA SER A 95 -47.19 -10.10 17.70
C SER A 95 -47.82 -11.24 16.90
N ALA A 96 -47.05 -11.87 16.01
CA ALA A 96 -47.48 -13.04 15.27
C ALA A 96 -46.40 -14.13 15.23
N ALA A 97 -46.75 -15.38 15.56
CA ALA A 97 -45.85 -16.53 15.58
C ALA A 97 -46.38 -17.66 14.68
N PHE A 98 -45.59 -18.05 13.67
CA PHE A 98 -45.95 -19.03 12.65
C PHE A 98 -44.92 -20.18 12.63
N GLY A 99 -45.35 -21.40 12.35
CA GLY A 99 -44.47 -22.56 12.10
C GLY A 99 -44.48 -23.63 13.19
N TYR A 100 -43.30 -24.14 13.57
CA TYR A 100 -43.17 -25.22 14.57
C TYR A 100 -42.30 -24.77 15.75
N SER A 101 -42.88 -24.76 16.95
CA SER A 101 -42.17 -24.39 18.18
C SER A 101 -41.51 -23.00 18.12
N THR A 102 -42.18 -22.02 17.51
CA THR A 102 -41.73 -20.63 17.44
C THR A 102 -42.38 -19.75 18.51
N THR A 103 -41.66 -18.74 18.98
CA THR A 103 -42.16 -17.74 19.93
C THR A 103 -42.02 -16.34 19.36
N ALA A 104 -43.09 -15.54 19.39
CA ALA A 104 -43.10 -14.10 19.13
C ALA A 104 -43.40 -13.36 20.44
N GLN A 105 -42.36 -12.93 21.16
CA GLN A 105 -42.46 -12.25 22.45
C GLN A 105 -42.42 -10.72 22.35
N PRO A 106 -41.51 -10.10 21.56
CA PRO A 106 -41.41 -8.65 21.53
C PRO A 106 -42.68 -7.98 20.96
N TYR A 107 -42.95 -6.77 21.42
CA TYR A 107 -44.03 -5.93 20.91
C TYR A 107 -43.98 -5.81 19.38
N SER A 108 -45.11 -6.05 18.72
CA SER A 108 -45.26 -6.00 17.26
C SER A 108 -44.31 -6.89 16.46
N SER A 109 -43.76 -7.95 17.05
CA SER A 109 -42.85 -8.87 16.34
C SER A 109 -43.58 -9.89 15.47
N PHE A 110 -42.97 -10.24 14.34
CA PHE A 110 -43.40 -11.36 13.50
C PHE A 110 -42.31 -12.44 13.44
N VAL A 111 -42.69 -13.68 13.71
CA VAL A 111 -41.76 -14.82 13.77
C VAL A 111 -42.29 -15.97 12.94
N ILE A 112 -41.42 -16.57 12.13
CA ILE A 112 -41.72 -17.75 11.31
C ILE A 112 -40.59 -18.79 11.41
N GLY A 113 -40.84 -20.03 11.01
CA GLY A 113 -39.82 -21.08 10.90
C GLY A 113 -39.93 -22.10 12.02
N LYS A 114 -38.79 -22.48 12.63
CA LYS A 114 -38.72 -23.49 13.69
C LYS A 114 -37.69 -23.13 14.76
N HIS A 115 -38.04 -23.30 16.03
CA HIS A 115 -37.14 -23.14 17.18
C HIS A 115 -36.29 -21.85 17.15
N ASN A 116 -36.95 -20.68 17.13
CA ASN A 116 -36.25 -19.40 17.13
C ASN A 116 -35.73 -19.02 18.52
N GLU A 117 -34.65 -18.24 18.56
CA GLU A 117 -34.17 -17.53 19.73
C GLU A 117 -34.79 -16.12 19.75
N ILE A 118 -35.51 -15.74 20.80
CA ILE A 118 -36.04 -14.38 20.90
C ILE A 118 -36.19 -13.96 22.36
N SER A 119 -35.97 -12.68 22.62
CA SER A 119 -36.30 -12.04 23.88
C SER A 119 -36.63 -10.57 23.64
N GLY A 120 -37.51 -10.02 24.46
CA GLY A 120 -37.85 -8.60 24.43
C GLY A 120 -39.09 -8.26 25.23
N THR A 121 -39.39 -6.97 25.31
CA THR A 121 -40.55 -6.43 26.00
C THR A 121 -41.82 -6.69 25.20
N LYS A 122 -42.89 -7.12 25.89
CA LYS A 122 -44.14 -7.55 25.25
C LYS A 122 -45.02 -6.38 24.79
N THR A 123 -44.86 -5.17 25.34
CA THR A 123 -45.82 -4.06 25.19
C THR A 123 -45.21 -2.74 24.72
N SER A 124 -43.89 -2.64 24.59
CA SER A 124 -43.20 -1.38 24.32
C SER A 124 -42.34 -1.46 23.07
N TRP A 125 -42.25 -0.36 22.32
CA TRP A 125 -41.36 -0.26 21.17
C TRP A 125 -39.93 0.07 21.62
N ILE A 126 -39.06 -0.94 21.64
CA ILE A 126 -37.62 -0.76 21.94
C ILE A 126 -36.83 -0.99 20.64
N THR A 127 -36.12 0.04 20.18
CA THR A 127 -35.48 0.05 18.85
C THR A 127 -34.45 -1.06 18.65
N THR A 128 -33.83 -1.58 19.71
CA THR A 128 -32.85 -2.67 19.65
C THR A 128 -33.45 -4.07 19.76
N GLU A 129 -34.78 -4.19 19.85
CA GLU A 129 -35.45 -5.49 19.93
C GLU A 129 -35.88 -6.01 18.56
N PRO A 130 -36.08 -7.34 18.42
CA PRO A 130 -36.55 -7.93 17.18
C PRO A 130 -37.93 -7.42 16.74
N LEU A 131 -38.07 -7.20 15.43
CA LEU A 131 -39.29 -6.90 14.69
C LEU A 131 -39.69 -8.09 13.79
N PHE A 132 -38.72 -8.70 13.12
CA PHE A 132 -38.93 -9.87 12.28
C PHE A 132 -37.86 -10.93 12.51
N VAL A 133 -38.26 -12.20 12.67
CA VAL A 133 -37.35 -13.32 12.93
C VAL A 133 -37.73 -14.54 12.09
N ILE A 134 -36.73 -15.20 11.50
CA ILE A 134 -36.87 -16.53 10.90
C ILE A 134 -36.06 -17.51 11.75
N GLY A 135 -36.74 -18.39 12.47
CA GLY A 135 -36.12 -19.46 13.26
C GLY A 135 -35.70 -20.65 12.40
N ASN A 136 -34.52 -21.19 12.67
CA ASN A 136 -33.95 -22.39 12.04
C ASN A 136 -33.27 -23.31 13.07
N GLY A 137 -33.66 -23.22 14.34
CA GLY A 137 -33.10 -24.07 15.39
C GLY A 137 -33.35 -25.57 15.16
N ALA A 138 -32.38 -26.38 15.57
CA ALA A 138 -32.46 -27.83 15.40
C ALA A 138 -33.52 -28.45 16.31
N ASP A 139 -33.64 -27.97 17.55
CA ASP A 139 -34.55 -28.48 18.58
C ASP A 139 -34.73 -27.43 19.71
N ALA A 140 -35.46 -27.79 20.78
CA ALA A 140 -35.73 -26.90 21.91
C ALA A 140 -34.48 -26.57 22.77
N SER A 141 -33.39 -27.32 22.63
CA SER A 141 -32.09 -27.03 23.27
C SER A 141 -31.13 -26.24 22.38
N ASN A 142 -31.39 -26.22 21.07
CA ASN A 142 -30.57 -25.58 20.05
C ASN A 142 -31.40 -24.55 19.27
N LEU A 143 -31.81 -23.48 19.96
CA LEU A 143 -32.53 -22.36 19.37
C LEU A 143 -31.60 -21.55 18.47
N ASN A 144 -32.08 -21.14 17.29
CA ASN A 144 -31.29 -20.32 16.36
C ASN A 144 -32.19 -19.50 15.44
N ASN A 145 -31.65 -18.37 14.97
CA ASN A 145 -32.29 -17.50 13.97
C ASN A 145 -31.44 -17.44 12.71
N ALA A 146 -32.05 -17.79 11.57
CA ALA A 146 -31.45 -17.58 10.25
C ALA A 146 -31.42 -16.09 9.91
N VAL A 147 -32.48 -15.36 10.24
CA VAL A 147 -32.60 -13.92 9.99
C VAL A 147 -33.21 -13.24 11.20
N THR A 148 -32.63 -12.11 11.61
CA THR A 148 -33.18 -11.22 12.64
C THR A 148 -33.20 -9.78 12.12
N VAL A 149 -34.35 -9.13 12.11
CA VAL A 149 -34.47 -7.70 11.82
C VAL A 149 -34.89 -6.99 13.10
N LEU A 150 -34.09 -6.05 13.57
CA LEU A 150 -34.39 -5.22 14.74
C LEU A 150 -35.29 -4.04 14.37
N LYS A 151 -35.99 -3.48 15.36
CA LYS A 151 -36.88 -2.32 15.19
C LYS A 151 -36.15 -1.04 14.73
N ASN A 152 -34.82 -0.96 14.86
CA ASN A 152 -33.97 0.12 14.34
C ASN A 152 -33.53 -0.10 12.88
N GLY A 153 -33.96 -1.19 12.25
CA GLY A 153 -33.63 -1.55 10.87
C GLY A 153 -32.30 -2.27 10.69
N ASN A 154 -31.62 -2.68 11.76
CA ASN A 154 -30.45 -3.55 11.65
C ASN A 154 -30.89 -4.97 11.27
N VAL A 155 -30.22 -5.57 10.29
CA VAL A 155 -30.50 -6.91 9.77
C VAL A 155 -29.34 -7.83 10.09
N GLY A 156 -29.63 -8.91 10.80
CA GLY A 156 -28.74 -10.02 11.10
C GLY A 156 -29.05 -11.23 10.22
N ILE A 157 -28.04 -11.84 9.62
CA ILE A 157 -28.13 -13.17 8.98
C ILE A 157 -27.21 -14.10 9.76
N GLY A 158 -27.78 -15.12 10.42
CA GLY A 158 -27.09 -15.95 11.42
C GLY A 158 -26.76 -15.23 12.74
N VAL A 159 -27.26 -13.99 12.92
CA VAL A 159 -27.01 -13.16 14.10
C VAL A 159 -28.33 -12.78 14.78
N SER A 160 -28.44 -13.03 16.09
CA SER A 160 -29.62 -12.64 16.88
C SER A 160 -29.60 -11.20 17.40
N ALA A 161 -28.42 -10.58 17.51
CA ALA A 161 -28.24 -9.17 17.92
C ALA A 161 -27.32 -8.39 16.95
N PRO A 162 -27.79 -8.03 15.75
CA PRO A 162 -26.98 -7.30 14.78
C PRO A 162 -26.62 -5.88 15.28
N SER A 163 -25.32 -5.62 15.43
CA SER A 163 -24.77 -4.31 15.81
C SER A 163 -24.72 -3.31 14.64
N GLU A 164 -24.81 -3.80 13.40
CA GLU A 164 -24.72 -3.00 12.17
C GLU A 164 -25.96 -3.14 11.30
N LYS A 165 -26.09 -2.29 10.27
CA LYS A 165 -27.23 -2.32 9.35
C LYS A 165 -27.42 -3.66 8.65
N LEU A 166 -26.31 -4.30 8.28
CA LEU A 166 -26.28 -5.68 7.83
C LEU A 166 -25.11 -6.38 8.53
N HIS A 167 -25.41 -7.31 9.44
CA HIS A 167 -24.44 -8.14 10.14
C HIS A 167 -24.67 -9.60 9.74
N ILE A 168 -23.73 -10.19 9.02
CA ILE A 168 -23.75 -11.60 8.63
C ILE A 168 -22.74 -12.33 9.51
N SER A 169 -23.18 -13.35 10.24
CA SER A 169 -22.31 -14.22 11.04
C SER A 169 -22.86 -15.63 10.96
N ASP A 170 -22.25 -16.46 10.13
CA ASP A 170 -22.37 -17.91 10.20
C ASP A 170 -21.29 -18.48 9.28
N GLN A 171 -20.74 -19.64 9.64
CA GLN A 171 -19.70 -20.27 8.83
C GLN A 171 -20.36 -21.05 7.70
N ASP A 172 -19.88 -20.85 6.47
CA ASP A 172 -20.20 -21.76 5.37
C ASP A 172 -19.57 -23.15 5.61
N VAL A 173 -19.81 -24.10 4.71
CA VAL A 173 -19.27 -25.46 4.78
C VAL A 173 -17.74 -25.52 4.83
N ASN A 174 -17.05 -24.43 4.50
CA ASN A 174 -15.60 -24.32 4.49
C ASN A 174 -15.05 -23.49 5.66
N GLY A 175 -15.90 -23.03 6.59
CA GLY A 175 -15.47 -22.22 7.72
C GLY A 175 -15.29 -20.74 7.40
N TYR A 176 -16.00 -20.21 6.40
CA TYR A 176 -16.03 -18.77 6.09
C TYR A 176 -17.39 -18.13 6.34
N THR A 177 -17.41 -17.00 7.04
CA THR A 177 -18.53 -16.06 7.01
C THR A 177 -18.44 -15.22 5.74
N GLY A 178 -19.22 -15.57 4.72
CA GLY A 178 -19.10 -14.97 3.38
C GLY A 178 -20.39 -14.34 2.86
N PHE A 179 -20.25 -13.18 2.21
CA PHE A 179 -21.25 -12.65 1.28
C PHE A 179 -20.83 -12.99 -0.15
N ARG A 180 -21.50 -13.96 -0.77
CA ARG A 180 -21.21 -14.41 -2.14
C ARG A 180 -22.12 -13.68 -3.12
N LEU A 181 -21.52 -12.97 -4.07
CA LEU A 181 -22.18 -12.55 -5.31
C LEU A 181 -21.83 -13.58 -6.39
N GLU A 182 -22.80 -14.00 -7.20
CA GLU A 182 -22.56 -14.85 -8.37
C GLU A 182 -23.38 -14.39 -9.58
N ASN A 183 -22.76 -14.35 -10.76
CA ASN A 183 -23.38 -14.00 -12.04
C ASN A 183 -23.00 -15.05 -13.09
N PRO A 184 -23.58 -16.26 -13.02
CA PRO A 184 -23.22 -17.33 -13.92
C PRO A 184 -23.58 -16.96 -15.37
N GLY A 185 -22.56 -16.84 -16.22
CA GLY A 185 -22.74 -16.57 -17.66
C GLY A 185 -22.47 -15.13 -18.10
N GLN A 186 -22.05 -14.22 -17.22
CA GLN A 186 -21.59 -12.88 -17.59
C GLN A 186 -20.29 -12.49 -16.88
N SER A 187 -19.53 -11.56 -17.46
CA SER A 187 -18.18 -11.20 -16.99
C SER A 187 -18.13 -10.26 -15.79
N ASN A 188 -19.25 -9.62 -15.43
CA ASN A 188 -19.22 -8.50 -14.48
C ASN A 188 -20.12 -8.77 -13.28
N MET A 189 -19.51 -8.68 -12.10
CA MET A 189 -20.21 -8.51 -10.82
C MET A 189 -19.62 -7.30 -10.13
N GLU A 190 -20.49 -6.41 -9.65
CA GLU A 190 -20.07 -5.17 -8.99
C GLU A 190 -20.92 -4.96 -7.74
N LEU A 191 -20.28 -4.79 -6.60
CA LEU A 191 -20.92 -4.26 -5.39
C LEU A 191 -20.83 -2.74 -5.43
N ARG A 192 -21.91 -2.08 -5.88
CA ARG A 192 -21.98 -0.61 -5.93
C ARG A 192 -22.38 -0.02 -4.59
N THR A 193 -21.60 0.94 -4.10
CA THR A 193 -22.00 1.82 -3.00
C THR A 193 -22.45 3.16 -3.56
N TYR A 194 -23.60 3.66 -3.13
CA TYR A 194 -24.11 4.98 -3.51
C TYR A 194 -24.00 5.91 -2.31
N GLY A 195 -23.21 6.99 -2.42
CA GLY A 195 -23.23 8.10 -1.47
C GLY A 195 -24.38 9.06 -1.79
N ASP A 196 -24.97 9.68 -0.77
CA ASP A 196 -25.87 10.80 -0.99
C ASP A 196 -25.10 12.07 -1.40
N SER A 197 -25.84 13.08 -1.80
CA SER A 197 -25.50 14.18 -2.73
C SER A 197 -24.38 15.16 -2.34
N SER A 198 -23.39 14.78 -1.53
CA SER A 198 -22.32 15.72 -1.12
C SER A 198 -20.95 15.12 -0.80
N SER A 199 -20.67 13.83 -1.02
CA SER A 199 -19.33 13.29 -0.72
C SER A 199 -18.94 12.11 -1.61
N ALA A 200 -17.68 12.16 -2.06
CA ALA A 200 -17.03 11.20 -2.93
C ALA A 200 -17.29 9.74 -2.53
N TRP A 201 -17.37 8.89 -3.56
CA TRP A 201 -17.44 7.43 -3.50
C TRP A 201 -16.71 6.85 -2.28
N ARG A 202 -17.46 6.33 -1.32
CA ARG A 202 -16.92 5.44 -0.28
C ARG A 202 -16.96 4.03 -0.83
N GLY A 203 -15.89 3.60 -1.47
CA GLY A 203 -15.80 2.24 -1.97
C GLY A 203 -15.88 1.24 -0.82
N ALA A 204 -16.42 0.07 -1.15
CA ALA A 204 -16.46 -1.06 -0.23
C ALA A 204 -15.02 -1.45 0.15
N SER A 205 -14.63 -1.17 1.39
CA SER A 205 -13.39 -1.67 1.97
C SER A 205 -13.55 -3.17 2.20
N ILE A 206 -12.88 -4.00 1.40
CA ILE A 206 -12.74 -5.43 1.65
C ILE A 206 -11.58 -5.58 2.64
N ILE A 207 -11.89 -5.52 3.94
CA ILE A 207 -10.91 -5.86 4.99
C ILE A 207 -11.01 -7.36 5.22
N SER A 208 -10.21 -8.16 4.52
CA SER A 208 -9.94 -9.53 4.97
C SER A 208 -8.83 -9.47 6.02
N SER A 209 -9.14 -9.89 7.24
CA SER A 209 -8.13 -10.17 8.25
C SER A 209 -7.75 -11.66 8.18
N TRP A 210 -6.44 -11.91 8.17
CA TRP A 210 -5.76 -13.21 8.35
C TRP A 210 -5.54 -14.12 7.12
N ASN A 211 -4.64 -13.74 6.20
CA ASN A 211 -3.50 -14.54 5.67
C ASN A 211 -2.86 -13.85 4.45
N THR A 212 -1.66 -14.30 4.08
CA THR A 212 -0.52 -13.55 3.52
C THR A 212 -0.64 -12.92 2.12
N ASP A 213 -1.82 -12.77 1.54
CA ASP A 213 -2.01 -11.99 0.31
C ASP A 213 -3.39 -11.32 0.34
N VAL A 214 -3.40 -9.98 0.47
CA VAL A 214 -4.60 -9.15 0.33
C VAL A 214 -4.35 -8.21 -0.85
N ASP A 215 -4.97 -8.51 -1.99
CA ASP A 215 -5.12 -7.55 -3.08
C ASP A 215 -6.07 -6.43 -2.62
N LEU A 216 -5.50 -5.28 -2.27
CA LEU A 216 -6.22 -4.08 -1.85
C LEU A 216 -6.78 -3.33 -3.07
N GLY A 217 -8.05 -3.54 -3.37
CA GLY A 217 -8.85 -2.63 -4.19
C GLY A 217 -9.15 -1.34 -3.41
N LEU A 218 -8.30 -0.34 -3.57
CA LEU A 218 -8.29 0.89 -2.78
C LEU A 218 -9.38 1.87 -3.19
N VAL A 219 -10.23 2.28 -2.23
CA VAL A 219 -11.01 3.52 -2.36
C VAL A 219 -10.64 4.50 -1.27
N ALA A 220 -10.17 5.65 -1.75
CA ALA A 220 -10.05 6.93 -1.08
C ALA A 220 -11.14 7.16 -0.01
N ASP A 221 -10.73 7.47 1.22
CA ASP A 221 -11.59 8.23 2.12
C ASP A 221 -11.83 9.66 1.57
N SER A 222 -12.61 10.50 2.25
CA SER A 222 -12.83 11.90 1.85
C SER A 222 -11.55 12.77 1.86
N LEU A 223 -10.40 12.17 2.14
CA LEU A 223 -9.05 12.74 2.12
C LEU A 223 -8.10 11.93 1.21
N GLY A 224 -8.64 11.06 0.35
CA GLY A 224 -7.93 10.24 -0.64
C GLY A 224 -6.79 9.35 -0.12
N LYS A 225 -6.90 8.88 1.12
CA LYS A 225 -5.85 8.10 1.78
C LYS A 225 -5.89 6.62 1.41
N VAL A 226 -4.70 6.06 1.18
CA VAL A 226 -4.44 4.64 0.89
C VAL A 226 -3.43 4.14 1.92
N ASN A 227 -3.83 3.22 2.80
CA ASN A 227 -2.96 2.59 3.80
C ASN A 227 -2.81 1.10 3.49
N ALA A 228 -1.67 0.73 2.90
CA ALA A 228 -1.28 -0.66 2.71
C ALA A 228 -0.31 -1.10 3.82
N GLY A 229 -0.85 -1.74 4.87
CA GLY A 229 -0.07 -2.46 5.90
C GLY A 229 0.03 -1.76 7.26
N THR A 230 0.09 -2.56 8.34
CA THR A 230 -0.02 -2.09 9.73
C THR A 230 1.31 -1.85 10.45
N SER A 231 2.47 -1.90 9.78
CA SER A 231 3.75 -1.54 10.45
C SER A 231 4.87 -1.03 9.56
N ASP A 232 4.86 -1.28 8.24
CA ASP A 232 5.75 -0.65 7.27
C ASP A 232 4.91 -0.26 6.05
N HIS A 233 4.54 1.03 5.96
CA HIS A 233 3.62 1.53 4.95
C HIS A 233 4.23 1.34 3.54
N VAL A 234 3.63 0.50 2.71
CA VAL A 234 4.21 0.21 1.37
C VAL A 234 3.97 1.37 0.41
N ILE A 235 2.76 1.94 0.36
CA ILE A 235 2.41 3.10 -0.48
C ILE A 235 1.46 3.99 0.31
N TRP A 236 1.74 5.29 0.30
CA TRP A 236 1.00 6.39 0.89
C TRP A 236 0.57 7.33 -0.22
N LEU A 237 -0.72 7.65 -0.32
CA LEU A 237 -1.21 8.69 -1.22
C LEU A 237 -1.74 9.84 -0.35
N ASP A 238 -1.10 11.00 -0.43
CA ASP A 238 -1.55 12.21 0.25
C ASP A 238 -2.44 13.02 -0.70
N ALA A 239 -3.75 12.94 -0.54
CA ALA A 239 -4.66 13.67 -1.42
C ALA A 239 -4.77 15.17 -1.13
N SER A 240 -4.18 15.65 -0.03
CA SER A 240 -4.12 17.09 0.26
C SER A 240 -3.02 17.78 -0.57
N SER A 241 -1.93 17.07 -0.85
CA SER A 241 -0.81 17.53 -1.67
C SER A 241 -0.78 16.92 -3.08
N GLY A 242 -1.46 15.79 -3.30
CA GLY A 242 -1.37 14.98 -4.52
C GLY A 242 -0.12 14.10 -4.57
N ASN A 243 0.63 14.00 -3.47
CA ASN A 243 1.92 13.32 -3.41
C ASN A 243 1.78 11.82 -3.13
N VAL A 244 2.74 11.03 -3.62
CA VAL A 244 2.85 9.59 -3.38
C VAL A 244 4.07 9.31 -2.50
N GLY A 245 3.88 8.84 -1.27
CA GLY A 245 4.93 8.26 -0.44
C GLY A 245 5.04 6.74 -0.65
N ILE A 246 6.22 6.16 -0.60
CA ILE A 246 6.44 4.70 -0.50
C ILE A 246 7.39 4.52 0.67
N GLY A 247 6.95 3.92 1.78
CA GLY A 247 7.75 3.87 3.03
C GLY A 247 7.72 5.14 3.90
N THR A 248 6.99 6.19 3.50
CA THR A 248 6.81 7.45 4.26
C THR A 248 5.34 7.89 4.26
N THR A 249 4.90 8.53 5.35
CA THR A 249 3.53 9.07 5.50
C THR A 249 3.46 10.59 5.34
N ASN A 250 4.58 11.25 5.07
CA ASN A 250 4.64 12.70 4.90
C ASN A 250 5.53 13.04 3.69
N PRO A 251 5.11 12.67 2.47
CA PRO A 251 5.91 12.91 1.28
C PRO A 251 6.05 14.42 1.03
N HIS A 252 7.29 14.89 0.95
CA HIS A 252 7.62 16.29 0.68
C HIS A 252 7.59 16.63 -0.81
N GLU A 253 7.60 15.61 -1.67
CA GLU A 253 7.59 15.72 -3.13
C GLU A 253 6.46 14.89 -3.75
N SER A 254 6.12 15.14 -5.02
CA SER A 254 5.04 14.43 -5.72
C SER A 254 5.20 12.91 -5.74
N LEU A 255 6.44 12.40 -5.67
CA LEU A 255 6.74 10.99 -5.40
C LEU A 255 7.97 10.91 -4.48
N GLU A 256 7.78 10.47 -3.24
CA GLU A 256 8.85 10.20 -2.28
C GLU A 256 8.90 8.71 -1.97
N ILE A 257 10.04 8.07 -2.21
CA ILE A 257 10.28 6.70 -1.77
C ILE A 257 11.32 6.76 -0.64
N PHE A 258 10.97 6.22 0.52
CA PHE A 258 11.77 6.24 1.73
C PHE A 258 12.09 4.80 2.16
N SER A 259 13.38 4.45 2.20
CA SER A 259 13.87 3.17 2.72
C SER A 259 15.06 3.41 3.63
N ARG A 260 15.09 2.73 4.79
CA ARG A 260 16.18 2.85 5.79
C ARG A 260 17.40 1.97 5.48
N SER A 261 17.36 1.11 4.47
CA SER A 261 18.42 0.09 4.32
C SER A 261 18.62 -0.45 2.91
N ASN A 262 17.80 -0.06 1.93
CA ASN A 262 17.84 -0.59 0.57
C ASN A 262 17.78 0.54 -0.48
N PRO A 263 18.16 0.26 -1.75
CA PRO A 263 17.96 1.21 -2.83
C PRO A 263 16.50 1.66 -2.90
N VAL A 264 16.33 2.96 -3.09
CA VAL A 264 15.06 3.70 -3.04
C VAL A 264 14.21 3.46 -4.29
N LEU A 265 14.83 3.15 -5.43
CA LEU A 265 14.14 2.76 -6.67
C LEU A 265 14.97 1.68 -7.39
N SER A 266 14.33 0.61 -7.85
CA SER A 266 14.95 -0.41 -8.72
C SER A 266 14.02 -0.71 -9.90
N LEU A 267 14.45 -0.34 -11.11
CA LEU A 267 13.83 -0.79 -12.36
C LEU A 267 14.56 -2.05 -12.82
N HIS A 268 13.83 -3.14 -13.05
CA HIS A 268 14.39 -4.42 -13.49
C HIS A 268 13.43 -5.17 -14.41
N ASP A 269 13.98 -5.96 -15.34
CA ASP A 269 13.28 -7.08 -15.96
C ASP A 269 13.52 -8.33 -15.10
N SER A 270 12.70 -9.36 -15.26
CA SER A 270 12.66 -10.64 -14.55
C SER A 270 14.00 -11.35 -14.30
N SER A 271 15.09 -10.96 -14.98
CA SER A 271 16.42 -11.53 -14.83
C SER A 271 17.58 -10.53 -14.61
N THR A 272 17.36 -9.21 -14.71
CA THR A 272 18.43 -8.20 -14.63
C THR A 272 17.92 -6.85 -14.13
N ALA A 273 18.58 -6.27 -13.11
CA ALA A 273 18.26 -4.93 -12.63
C ALA A 273 18.90 -3.85 -13.52
N THR A 274 18.09 -3.13 -14.27
CA THR A 274 18.55 -2.21 -15.31
C THR A 274 18.89 -0.81 -14.77
N PHE A 275 18.30 -0.40 -13.64
CA PHE A 275 18.59 0.91 -13.04
C PHE A 275 18.21 0.94 -11.56
N LYS A 276 19.16 1.25 -10.66
CA LYS A 276 18.84 1.54 -9.25
C LYS A 276 19.29 2.94 -8.84
N LEU A 277 18.46 3.59 -8.03
CA LEU A 277 18.77 4.83 -7.31
C LEU A 277 18.66 4.57 -5.82
N GLY A 278 19.68 4.96 -5.06
CA GLY A 278 19.67 4.79 -3.61
C GLY A 278 20.77 5.57 -2.92
N ILE A 279 20.58 5.76 -1.62
CA ILE A 279 21.58 6.30 -0.70
C ILE A 279 22.01 5.14 0.19
N ASP A 280 23.31 4.91 0.28
CA ASP A 280 23.89 3.99 1.26
C ASP A 280 23.97 4.71 2.61
N GLU A 281 23.21 4.30 3.63
CA GLU A 281 23.19 4.97 4.95
C GLU A 281 24.58 5.03 5.61
N SER A 282 25.48 4.08 5.32
CA SER A 282 26.83 4.08 5.88
C SER A 282 27.75 5.10 5.18
N ALA A 283 27.50 5.39 3.89
CA ALA A 283 28.39 6.21 3.07
C ALA A 283 27.81 7.60 2.69
N LYS A 284 26.49 7.80 2.78
CA LYS A 284 25.76 8.98 2.26
C LYS A 284 26.12 9.31 0.80
N VAL A 285 26.34 8.28 -0.02
CA VAL A 285 26.74 8.40 -1.44
C VAL A 285 25.53 8.15 -2.33
N PHE A 286 25.29 9.05 -3.29
CA PHE A 286 24.38 8.81 -4.41
C PHE A 286 25.06 7.87 -5.40
N LYS A 287 24.45 6.71 -5.68
CA LYS A 287 24.99 5.68 -6.58
C LYS A 287 24.11 5.55 -7.83
N LEU A 288 24.73 5.62 -9.01
CA LEU A 288 24.14 5.25 -10.30
C LEU A 288 24.83 3.97 -10.79
N ALA A 289 24.11 2.85 -10.84
CA ALA A 289 24.62 1.61 -11.44
C ALA A 289 23.71 1.18 -12.58
N ALA A 290 24.26 1.11 -13.79
CA ALA A 290 23.67 0.40 -14.91
C ALA A 290 24.19 -1.03 -14.88
N MET A 291 23.33 -2.01 -14.59
CA MET A 291 23.68 -3.43 -14.77
C MET A 291 23.15 -3.83 -16.15
N ASP A 292 24.03 -3.97 -17.13
CA ASP A 292 23.69 -4.61 -18.40
C ASP A 292 24.72 -5.67 -18.74
N GLY A 293 24.23 -6.90 -18.91
CA GLY A 293 24.99 -8.09 -19.19
C GLY A 293 25.49 -8.15 -20.63
N GLY A 294 26.34 -7.20 -21.05
CA GLY A 294 26.95 -7.33 -22.38
C GLY A 294 28.00 -6.32 -22.80
N TYR A 295 27.87 -5.03 -22.52
CA TYR A 295 28.77 -4.03 -23.13
C TYR A 295 29.10 -2.81 -22.24
N GLY A 296 29.41 -3.04 -20.95
CA GLY A 296 30.12 -2.05 -20.12
C GLY A 296 29.52 -1.70 -18.76
N GLY A 297 28.56 -2.48 -18.23
CA GLY A 297 27.97 -2.29 -16.90
C GLY A 297 28.26 -3.47 -15.97
N HIS A 298 28.67 -3.19 -14.73
CA HIS A 298 29.22 -4.16 -13.77
C HIS A 298 28.23 -5.28 -13.37
N ILE A 299 28.77 -6.48 -13.11
CA ILE A 299 28.08 -7.69 -12.63
C ILE A 299 28.40 -7.85 -11.13
N GLY A 300 27.93 -6.93 -10.29
CA GLY A 300 28.22 -6.91 -8.84
C GLY A 300 26.99 -6.57 -8.00
N SER A 301 26.88 -7.18 -6.81
CA SER A 301 25.83 -6.91 -5.83
C SER A 301 26.03 -5.55 -5.17
N PHE A 302 24.97 -4.76 -4.99
CA PHE A 302 25.00 -3.46 -4.27
C PHE A 302 25.55 -3.55 -2.84
N ALA A 303 25.57 -4.76 -2.26
CA ALA A 303 26.01 -5.00 -0.88
C ALA A 303 27.54 -5.14 -0.74
N ASN A 304 28.26 -5.37 -1.85
CA ASN A 304 29.71 -5.53 -1.81
C ASN A 304 30.34 -4.27 -2.43
N ASN A 305 31.35 -3.73 -1.78
CA ASN A 305 32.08 -2.51 -2.17
C ASN A 305 32.91 -2.67 -3.46
N ASP A 306 32.40 -3.37 -4.47
CA ASP A 306 33.06 -3.54 -5.75
C ASP A 306 32.94 -2.23 -6.54
N ASP A 307 34.07 -1.52 -6.66
CA ASP A 307 34.39 -0.37 -7.51
C ASP A 307 33.18 0.34 -8.17
N ASN A 308 32.60 1.33 -7.46
CA ASN A 308 31.54 2.18 -8.00
C ASN A 308 31.94 2.80 -9.35
N VAL A 309 31.17 2.58 -10.42
CA VAL A 309 31.44 3.23 -11.73
C VAL A 309 31.33 4.76 -11.63
N LEU A 310 30.34 5.27 -10.91
CA LEU A 310 30.16 6.69 -10.63
C LEU A 310 29.53 6.85 -9.23
N SER A 311 30.22 7.55 -8.35
CA SER A 311 29.78 7.90 -7.00
C SER A 311 29.76 9.42 -6.84
N MET A 312 28.84 9.94 -6.03
CA MET A 312 28.88 11.31 -5.54
C MET A 312 28.69 11.34 -4.03
N ASP A 313 29.60 11.96 -3.30
CA ASP A 313 29.50 12.13 -1.85
C ASP A 313 28.62 13.34 -1.45
N ILE A 314 28.33 13.46 -0.16
CA ILE A 314 27.51 14.56 0.38
C ILE A 314 28.13 15.96 0.19
N ASN A 315 29.45 16.03 -0.04
CA ASN A 315 30.17 17.28 -0.28
C ASN A 315 30.21 17.64 -1.78
N GLY A 316 29.58 16.84 -2.64
CA GLY A 316 29.53 17.01 -4.09
C GLY A 316 30.83 16.61 -4.80
N ASN A 317 31.65 15.76 -4.18
CA ASN A 317 32.81 15.16 -4.83
C ASN A 317 32.37 13.94 -5.65
N VAL A 318 32.88 13.83 -6.87
CA VAL A 318 32.54 12.76 -7.81
C VAL A 318 33.66 11.74 -7.86
N GLY A 319 33.37 10.48 -7.56
CA GLY A 319 34.29 9.36 -7.72
C GLY A 319 33.95 8.52 -8.96
N ILE A 320 34.93 8.15 -9.77
CA ILE A 320 34.80 7.12 -10.82
C ILE A 320 35.75 5.99 -10.45
N GLY A 321 35.23 4.80 -10.15
CA GLY A 321 36.01 3.68 -9.62
C GLY A 321 36.38 3.79 -8.13
N THR A 322 35.93 4.83 -7.41
CA THR A 322 36.18 5.03 -5.97
C THR A 322 34.90 5.41 -5.23
N THR A 323 34.79 5.01 -3.96
CA THR A 323 33.65 5.31 -3.07
C THR A 323 33.89 6.49 -2.15
N SER A 324 35.13 6.96 -2.05
CA SER A 324 35.55 7.97 -1.07
C SER A 324 36.51 8.97 -1.72
N PRO A 325 36.04 9.74 -2.71
CA PRO A 325 36.87 10.72 -3.39
C PRO A 325 37.38 11.77 -2.39
N SER A 326 38.69 11.98 -2.33
CA SER A 326 39.30 13.06 -1.54
C SER A 326 39.26 14.41 -2.24
N GLU A 327 38.96 14.42 -3.55
CA GLU A 327 38.92 15.61 -4.40
C GLU A 327 37.58 15.74 -5.14
N LYS A 328 37.33 16.92 -5.72
CA LYS A 328 36.06 17.21 -6.43
C LYS A 328 35.74 16.22 -7.56
N LEU A 329 36.77 15.73 -8.24
CA LEU A 329 36.67 14.62 -9.19
C LEU A 329 37.87 13.70 -8.95
N GLU A 330 37.63 12.47 -8.54
CA GLU A 330 38.66 11.44 -8.38
C GLU A 330 38.32 10.25 -9.26
N VAL A 331 39.26 9.83 -10.10
CA VAL A 331 39.11 8.65 -10.96
C VAL A 331 40.15 7.63 -10.57
N ALA A 332 39.72 6.50 -10.01
CA ALA A 332 40.56 5.34 -9.78
C ALA A 332 40.71 4.56 -11.10
N GLY A 333 41.64 5.00 -11.94
CA GLY A 333 41.90 4.40 -13.24
C GLY A 333 42.46 5.40 -14.25
N ILE A 334 42.63 4.95 -15.50
CA ILE A 334 43.07 5.80 -16.61
C ILE A 334 41.87 6.58 -17.15
N ILE A 335 42.04 7.90 -17.29
CA ILE A 335 41.08 8.75 -17.98
C ILE A 335 41.52 8.90 -19.44
N TYR A 336 40.67 8.49 -20.38
CA TYR A 336 40.93 8.62 -21.82
C TYR A 336 39.97 9.63 -22.46
N SER A 337 40.51 10.76 -22.93
CA SER A 337 39.75 11.78 -23.68
C SER A 337 39.93 11.55 -25.19
N THR A 338 38.85 11.25 -25.90
CA THR A 338 38.89 10.96 -27.35
C THR A 338 38.89 12.22 -28.22
N THR A 339 38.30 13.30 -27.72
CA THR A 339 38.14 14.58 -28.43
C THR A 339 38.12 15.71 -27.41
N GLY A 340 38.86 16.79 -27.66
CA GLY A 340 38.72 18.04 -26.89
C GLY A 340 39.51 18.12 -25.58
N GLY A 341 40.25 17.10 -25.15
CA GLY A 341 41.22 17.20 -24.05
C GLY A 341 40.61 17.39 -22.65
N PHE A 342 41.42 17.91 -21.71
CA PHE A 342 41.01 18.26 -20.34
C PHE A 342 41.18 19.76 -20.10
N LYS A 343 40.12 20.46 -19.67
CA LYS A 343 40.16 21.92 -19.44
C LYS A 343 40.55 22.26 -18.00
N PHE A 344 41.51 23.16 -17.84
CA PHE A 344 41.98 23.66 -16.55
C PHE A 344 41.28 24.97 -16.14
N PRO A 345 41.32 25.34 -14.84
CA PRO A 345 40.71 26.57 -14.35
C PRO A 345 41.25 27.87 -14.96
N ASP A 346 42.48 27.86 -15.49
CA ASP A 346 43.07 28.99 -16.23
C ASP A 346 42.47 29.18 -17.63
N GLY A 347 41.56 28.29 -18.03
CA GLY A 347 40.89 28.30 -19.31
C GLY A 347 41.59 27.51 -20.42
N THR A 348 42.81 27.04 -20.18
CA THR A 348 43.58 26.21 -21.13
C THR A 348 43.01 24.78 -21.21
N THR A 349 43.30 24.07 -22.29
CA THR A 349 42.82 22.69 -22.48
C THR A 349 43.96 21.81 -22.93
N GLN A 350 44.31 20.82 -22.12
CA GLN A 350 45.35 19.85 -22.43
C GLN A 350 44.82 18.81 -23.41
N ILE A 351 45.32 18.86 -24.63
CA ILE A 351 44.98 17.93 -25.73
C ILE A 351 46.09 16.88 -25.98
N THR A 352 47.23 16.99 -25.31
CA THR A 352 48.37 16.06 -25.36
C THR A 352 48.92 15.84 -23.96
N ALA A 353 49.40 14.63 -23.65
CA ALA A 353 50.13 14.38 -22.39
C ALA A 353 51.34 15.34 -22.33
N SER A 354 51.53 16.04 -21.21
CA SER A 354 52.73 16.86 -21.01
C SER A 354 53.94 15.92 -21.07
N ILE A 355 54.74 16.02 -22.12
CA ILE A 355 55.96 15.24 -22.23
C ILE A 355 56.95 15.82 -21.22
N ASP A 356 57.08 15.11 -20.11
CA ASP A 356 58.31 15.08 -19.33
C ASP A 356 59.41 14.53 -20.25
N THR A 357 60.29 15.41 -20.75
CA THR A 357 61.76 15.21 -20.70
C THR A 357 62.61 16.22 -21.47
N ILE A 358 62.09 17.13 -22.30
CA ILE A 358 62.94 18.15 -22.94
C ILE A 358 62.13 19.43 -23.15
N PHE A 359 62.27 20.40 -22.25
CA PHE A 359 61.79 21.75 -22.52
C PHE A 359 62.71 22.39 -23.56
N ASP A 360 62.24 22.55 -24.80
CA ASP A 360 62.76 23.61 -25.67
C ASP A 360 62.27 24.96 -25.08
N GLN A 361 63.13 25.97 -25.13
CA GLN A 361 62.93 27.26 -24.48
C GLN A 361 61.68 27.99 -25.00
N THR A 362 61.22 27.63 -26.19
CA THR A 362 59.97 28.12 -26.79
C THR A 362 58.71 27.67 -26.03
N ASP A 363 58.73 26.51 -25.39
CA ASP A 363 57.58 25.99 -24.63
C ASP A 363 57.49 26.63 -23.23
N ILE A 364 58.60 27.16 -22.68
CA ILE A 364 58.64 27.78 -21.35
C ILE A 364 58.06 29.21 -21.36
N GLU A 365 58.24 29.95 -22.46
CA GLU A 365 57.66 31.30 -22.60
C GLU A 365 56.12 31.28 -22.63
N ALA A 366 55.53 30.17 -23.07
CA ALA A 366 54.08 29.97 -23.09
C ALA A 366 53.47 29.80 -21.68
N PHE A 367 54.26 29.47 -20.66
CA PHE A 367 53.80 29.23 -19.28
C PHE A 367 53.89 30.45 -18.35
N GLY A 368 54.41 31.60 -18.79
CA GLY A 368 54.29 32.87 -18.05
C GLY A 368 54.84 32.90 -16.61
N PHE A 369 55.71 31.96 -16.24
CA PHE A 369 56.12 31.76 -14.83
C PHE A 369 57.46 32.42 -14.43
N VAL A 370 58.26 32.97 -15.35
CA VAL A 370 59.58 33.54 -14.97
C VAL A 370 59.90 34.83 -15.72
N THR A 371 59.46 35.98 -15.17
CA THR A 371 60.15 37.26 -15.40
C THR A 371 61.19 37.46 -14.30
N GLY A 372 62.30 36.72 -14.37
CA GLY A 372 63.37 36.86 -13.38
C GLY A 372 64.23 35.61 -13.25
N SER A 373 65.36 35.61 -13.96
CA SER A 373 66.60 34.85 -13.71
C SER A 373 66.49 33.69 -12.70
N HIS A 374 66.28 32.47 -13.21
CA HIS A 374 66.64 31.25 -12.51
C HIS A 374 67.36 30.33 -13.50
N THR A 375 68.68 30.28 -13.39
CA THR A 375 69.56 29.35 -14.10
C THR A 375 69.42 27.98 -13.47
N ILE A 376 68.79 27.04 -14.16
CA ILE A 376 68.91 25.61 -13.85
C ILE A 376 70.06 25.06 -14.71
N ASP A 377 71.11 24.71 -13.98
CA ASP A 377 72.30 23.97 -14.36
C ASP A 377 72.05 22.93 -15.47
N THR A 378 72.55 23.22 -16.67
CA THR A 378 72.84 22.21 -17.69
C THR A 378 74.35 22.12 -17.78
N ASP A 379 74.93 21.22 -16.98
CA ASP A 379 76.29 20.78 -17.23
C ASP A 379 76.35 20.31 -18.70
N THR A 380 77.18 21.02 -19.48
CA THR A 380 77.55 20.84 -20.90
C THR A 380 76.79 21.59 -22.01
N VAL A 381 76.68 22.93 -21.92
CA VAL A 381 76.94 23.77 -23.11
C VAL A 381 78.15 24.66 -22.84
N LEU A 382 79.31 24.19 -23.31
CA LEU A 382 80.67 24.74 -23.14
C LEU A 382 80.92 26.17 -23.69
N TRP A 383 79.88 26.94 -24.02
CA TRP A 383 80.02 28.15 -24.86
C TRP A 383 79.30 29.38 -24.34
N THR A 384 79.04 29.49 -23.03
CA THR A 384 78.37 30.69 -22.52
C THR A 384 78.78 31.03 -21.09
N GLU A 385 80.05 31.37 -20.87
CA GLU A 385 80.39 32.32 -19.81
C GLU A 385 80.37 33.73 -20.40
N ASN A 386 79.50 34.58 -19.84
CA ASN A 386 79.45 36.00 -20.16
C ASN A 386 80.78 36.66 -19.75
N GLY A 387 81.64 36.99 -20.71
CA GLY A 387 82.93 37.63 -20.46
C GLY A 387 83.90 37.46 -21.63
N ASN A 388 85.03 38.18 -21.60
CA ASN A 388 86.03 38.11 -22.67
C ASN A 388 86.76 36.76 -22.77
N ASP A 389 86.46 35.75 -21.96
CA ASP A 389 87.32 34.57 -21.85
C ASP A 389 87.09 33.53 -22.97
N LEU A 390 85.84 33.27 -23.41
CA LEU A 390 85.51 32.37 -24.52
C LEU A 390 84.19 32.78 -25.20
N SER A 391 84.19 32.93 -26.53
CA SER A 391 83.03 33.36 -27.33
C SER A 391 82.84 32.55 -28.61
N TYR A 392 81.61 32.49 -29.12
CA TYR A 392 81.32 31.97 -30.46
C TYR A 392 80.36 32.90 -31.19
N THR A 393 80.85 33.57 -32.24
CA THR A 393 80.09 34.58 -32.98
C THR A 393 80.17 34.27 -34.47
N THR A 394 79.02 34.11 -35.14
CA THR A 394 78.94 33.94 -36.61
C THR A 394 79.79 32.78 -37.18
N GLY A 395 79.92 31.68 -36.44
CA GLY A 395 80.70 30.53 -36.91
C GLY A 395 82.19 30.57 -36.57
N ASN A 396 82.62 31.54 -35.74
CA ASN A 396 84.00 31.74 -35.33
C ASN A 396 84.12 31.62 -33.79
N VAL A 397 85.18 30.97 -33.30
CA VAL A 397 85.50 30.82 -31.88
C VAL A 397 86.49 31.90 -31.45
N GLY A 398 86.16 32.72 -30.46
CA GLY A 398 87.07 33.66 -29.81
C GLY A 398 87.50 33.15 -28.44
N ILE A 399 88.78 33.24 -28.07
CA ILE A 399 89.27 33.00 -26.69
C ILE A 399 89.97 34.29 -26.26
N GLY A 400 89.60 34.93 -25.15
CA GLY A 400 90.13 36.25 -24.77
C GLY A 400 89.52 37.44 -25.55
N THR A 401 88.54 37.20 -26.43
CA THR A 401 87.83 38.23 -27.23
C THR A 401 86.39 37.81 -27.55
N THR A 402 85.49 38.77 -27.69
CA THR A 402 84.07 38.58 -28.08
C THR A 402 83.80 38.85 -29.57
N THR A 403 84.79 39.38 -30.31
CA THR A 403 84.69 39.70 -31.75
C THR A 403 85.79 38.99 -32.56
N PRO A 404 85.73 37.65 -32.70
CA PRO A 404 86.75 36.90 -33.43
C PRO A 404 86.74 37.25 -34.92
N SER A 405 87.87 37.73 -35.45
CA SER A 405 88.01 38.06 -36.88
C SER A 405 88.28 36.83 -37.75
N GLU A 406 88.64 35.71 -37.15
CA GLU A 406 88.94 34.44 -37.81
C GLU A 406 88.22 33.27 -37.15
N LYS A 407 88.17 32.12 -37.82
CA LYS A 407 87.48 30.91 -37.32
C LYS A 407 87.89 30.49 -35.91
N LEU A 408 89.15 30.72 -35.55
CA LEU A 408 89.64 30.65 -34.18
C LEU A 408 90.52 31.88 -33.92
N ASN A 409 90.08 32.78 -33.03
CA ASN A 409 90.81 33.97 -32.64
C ASN A 409 91.15 33.93 -31.15
N VAL A 410 92.41 33.67 -30.79
CA VAL A 410 92.88 33.71 -29.41
C VAL A 410 93.59 35.04 -29.13
N ASN A 411 93.01 35.89 -28.30
CA ASN A 411 93.64 37.10 -27.80
C ASN A 411 94.48 36.76 -26.55
N GLY A 412 95.61 36.09 -26.78
CA GLY A 412 96.50 35.58 -25.73
C GLY A 412 97.54 34.59 -26.28
N ASN A 413 98.25 33.91 -25.37
CA ASN A 413 99.23 32.89 -25.76
C ASN A 413 98.53 31.56 -26.07
N ILE A 414 98.93 30.91 -27.17
CA ILE A 414 98.47 29.55 -27.52
C ILE A 414 99.61 28.57 -27.17
N LYS A 415 99.34 27.60 -26.28
CA LYS A 415 100.25 26.48 -26.00
C LYS A 415 99.68 25.22 -26.64
N LEU A 416 100.44 24.61 -27.55
CA LEU A 416 100.08 23.34 -28.20
C LEU A 416 101.05 22.27 -27.75
N THR A 417 100.54 21.09 -27.39
CA THR A 417 101.34 19.90 -27.07
C THR A 417 101.41 18.91 -28.24
N GLY A 418 100.70 19.19 -29.33
CA GLY A 418 100.71 18.43 -30.59
C GLY A 418 101.14 19.28 -31.79
N ASN A 419 101.03 18.72 -33.00
CA ASN A 419 101.39 19.38 -34.25
C ASN A 419 100.25 20.31 -34.74
N ILE A 420 100.61 21.40 -35.43
CA ILE A 420 99.69 22.15 -36.29
C ILE A 420 99.76 21.53 -37.68
N LEU A 421 98.63 21.05 -38.19
CA LEU A 421 98.48 20.63 -39.58
C LEU A 421 97.75 21.75 -40.32
N SER A 422 98.33 22.23 -41.42
CA SER A 422 97.74 23.26 -42.27
C SER A 422 97.89 22.82 -43.72
N ASP A 423 96.80 22.87 -44.47
CA ASP A 423 96.80 22.66 -45.93
C ASP A 423 97.32 23.90 -46.69
N GLY A 424 97.45 25.05 -45.99
CA GLY A 424 98.03 26.29 -46.51
C GLY A 424 99.20 26.80 -45.66
N ASP A 425 99.66 28.03 -45.93
CA ASP A 425 100.80 28.63 -45.23
C ASP A 425 100.46 28.96 -43.75
N ILE A 426 101.39 28.65 -42.85
CA ILE A 426 101.33 29.05 -41.44
C ILE A 426 102.18 30.30 -41.26
N CYS A 427 101.55 31.40 -40.89
CA CYS A 427 102.26 32.64 -40.58
C CYS A 427 102.39 32.80 -39.05
N ILE A 428 103.61 33.01 -38.53
CA ILE A 428 103.90 33.20 -37.10
C ILE A 428 104.40 34.64 -36.90
N GLY A 429 103.58 35.50 -36.27
CA GLY A 429 103.90 36.91 -36.02
C GLY A 429 102.82 37.87 -36.56
N LYS A 430 103.20 39.10 -36.95
CA LYS A 430 102.27 40.01 -37.64
C LYS A 430 102.07 39.53 -39.08
N CYS A 431 100.91 38.95 -39.32
CA CYS A 431 100.43 38.57 -40.63
C CYS A 431 99.51 39.70 -41.09
N SER A 432 99.86 40.36 -42.19
CA SER A 432 99.09 41.49 -42.76
C SER A 432 98.22 41.04 -43.91
#